data_AF-A0A8T3BCY8-F1
#
_entry.id   AF-A0A8T3BCY8-F1
#
_cell.length_a   1.000
_cell.length_b   1.000
_cell.length_c   1.000
_cell.angle_alpha   90.00
_cell.angle_beta   90.00
_cell.angle_gamma   90.00
#
_symmetry.space_group_name_H-M   'P 1'
#
loop_
_entity.id
_entity.type
_entity.pdbx_description
1 polymer ?
#
loop_
_entity_poly.entity_id
_entity_poly.type
_entity_poly.pdbx_seq_one_letter_code
_entity_poly.pdbx_strand_id
1 'polypeptide(L)'
;MGNIETVLSSSIAAVFFAAFVVAGTMWYGSATTPIELFGPTRYQWDQGYFQQEIYRRVGAGLAENLSLSEAWSKIPKKLAFYYYIGNNPAKGGYSEQAQWIMWME
;
A
#
# COMPACT_ATOMS: atom_id res chain seq x y z
N MET A 1 38.03 14.52 -19.92
CA MET A 1 37.50 13.89 -18.68
C MET A 1 38.54 13.94 -17.55
N GLY A 2 39.19 15.09 -17.31
CA GLY A 2 40.27 15.21 -16.32
C GLY A 2 39.93 16.03 -15.07
N ASN A 3 38.69 16.53 -14.95
CA ASN A 3 38.23 17.28 -13.77
C ASN A 3 37.29 16.41 -12.93
N ILE A 4 37.59 16.29 -11.64
CA ILE A 4 36.79 15.53 -10.67
C ILE A 4 35.38 16.13 -10.47
N GLU A 5 35.22 17.43 -10.64
CA GLU A 5 33.92 18.11 -10.52
C GLU A 5 32.93 17.64 -11.60
N THR A 6 33.42 17.27 -12.79
CA THR A 6 32.57 16.69 -13.84
C THR A 6 31.99 15.35 -13.39
N VAL A 7 32.80 14.51 -12.74
CA VAL A 7 32.36 13.21 -12.21
C VAL A 7 31.37 13.43 -11.07
N LEU A 8 31.63 14.39 -10.18
CA LEU A 8 30.74 14.75 -9.08
C LEU A 8 29.37 15.22 -9.62
N SER A 9 29.36 16.15 -10.58
CA SER A 9 28.14 16.69 -11.16
C SER A 9 27.30 15.59 -11.84
N SER A 10 27.92 14.72 -12.65
CA SER A 10 27.20 13.60 -13.27
C SER A 10 26.69 12.58 -12.25
N SER A 11 27.43 12.36 -11.16
CA SER A 11 27.03 11.41 -10.11
C SER A 11 25.83 11.94 -9.32
N ILE A 12 25.80 13.24 -9.00
CA ILE A 12 24.67 13.88 -8.34
C ILE A 12 23.40 13.72 -9.20
N ALA A 13 23.49 13.97 -10.51
CA ALA A 13 22.37 13.80 -11.42
C ALA A 13 21.86 12.35 -11.44
N ALA A 14 22.76 11.37 -11.49
CA ALA A 14 22.40 9.95 -11.48
C ALA A 14 21.72 9.52 -10.16
N VAL A 15 22.23 9.99 -9.02
CA VAL A 15 21.67 9.66 -7.70
C VAL A 15 20.28 10.27 -7.53
N PHE A 16 20.07 11.53 -7.92
CA PHE A 16 18.74 12.14 -7.88
C PHE A 16 17.76 11.40 -8.78
N PHE A 17 18.18 11.02 -9.99
CA PHE A 17 17.36 10.23 -10.89
C PHE A 17 16.92 8.90 -10.24
N ALA A 18 17.86 8.15 -9.65
CA ALA A 18 17.55 6.91 -8.96
C ALA A 18 16.60 7.13 -7.77
N ALA A 19 16.80 8.18 -6.98
CA ALA A 19 15.94 8.52 -5.85
C ALA A 19 14.49 8.81 -6.28
N PHE A 20 14.29 9.55 -7.39
CA PHE A 20 12.96 9.81 -7.93
C PHE A 20 12.27 8.54 -8.43
N VAL A 21 13.01 7.64 -9.10
CA VAL A 21 12.46 6.35 -9.55
C VAL A 21 11.99 5.53 -8.36
N VAL A 22 12.82 5.39 -7.32
CA VAL A 22 12.48 4.61 -6.12
C VAL A 22 11.28 5.23 -5.40
N ALA A 23 11.25 6.55 -5.22
CA ALA A 23 10.10 7.24 -4.62
C ALA A 23 8.80 6.98 -5.38
N GLY A 24 8.84 7.04 -6.72
CA GLY A 24 7.70 6.70 -7.57
C GLY A 24 7.25 5.24 -7.38
N THR A 25 8.17 4.29 -7.48
CA THR A 25 7.83 2.86 -7.35
C THR A 25 7.32 2.48 -5.95
N MET A 26 7.73 3.20 -4.91
CA MET A 26 7.19 3.01 -3.56
C MET A 26 5.77 3.56 -3.46
N TRP A 27 5.51 4.75 -4.00
CA TRP A 27 4.21 5.40 -3.88
C TRP A 27 3.11 4.77 -4.74
N TYR A 28 3.45 4.37 -5.97
CA TYR A 28 2.49 3.75 -6.90
C TYR A 28 2.40 2.22 -6.74
N GLY A 29 3.42 1.60 -6.14
CA GLY A 29 3.53 0.15 -6.01
C GLY A 29 4.19 -0.50 -7.23
N SER A 30 4.94 -1.56 -6.96
CA SER A 30 5.66 -2.36 -7.95
C SER A 30 5.93 -3.76 -7.41
N ALA A 31 6.44 -4.67 -8.24
CA ALA A 31 6.84 -6.01 -7.78
C ALA A 31 7.92 -5.97 -6.68
N THR A 32 8.74 -4.90 -6.62
CA THR A 32 9.79 -4.74 -5.61
C THR A 32 9.32 -4.00 -4.35
N THR A 33 8.07 -3.53 -4.32
CA THR A 33 7.46 -2.83 -3.17
C THR A 33 6.15 -3.51 -2.75
N PRO A 34 6.21 -4.76 -2.27
CA PRO A 34 5.02 -5.54 -1.96
C PRO A 34 4.27 -4.99 -0.73
N ILE A 35 2.94 -5.01 -0.80
CA ILE A 35 2.05 -4.48 0.25
C ILE A 35 2.15 -5.21 1.59
N GLU A 36 2.68 -6.43 1.59
CA GLU A 36 2.88 -7.21 2.83
C GLU A 36 4.04 -6.67 3.67
N LEU A 37 4.99 -5.98 3.04
CA LEU A 37 6.15 -5.39 3.70
C LEU A 37 6.00 -3.88 3.93
N PHE A 38 5.36 -3.17 2.99
CA PHE A 38 5.27 -1.71 3.01
C PHE A 38 3.86 -1.15 3.23
N GLY A 39 2.85 -2.01 3.34
CA GLY A 39 1.45 -1.61 3.43
C GLY A 39 0.80 -1.32 2.06
N PRO A 40 -0.53 -1.13 2.03
CA PRO A 40 -1.27 -0.84 0.80
C PRO A 40 -0.99 0.58 0.29
N THR A 41 -1.25 0.81 -1.00
CA THR A 41 -1.11 2.16 -1.59
C THR A 41 -2.42 2.94 -1.46
N ARG A 42 -2.35 4.27 -1.54
CA ARG A 42 -3.57 5.10 -1.54
C ARG A 42 -4.53 4.76 -2.69
N TYR A 43 -3.98 4.32 -3.82
CA TYR A 43 -4.74 4.07 -5.03
C TYR A 43 -5.65 2.85 -4.88
N GLN A 44 -5.22 1.85 -4.10
CA GLN A 44 -6.05 0.69 -3.76
C GLN A 44 -7.28 1.09 -2.96
N TRP A 45 -7.15 2.09 -2.08
CA TRP A 45 -8.29 2.66 -1.37
C TRP A 45 -9.19 3.46 -2.31
N ASP A 46 -8.63 4.41 -3.06
CA ASP A 46 -9.38 5.32 -3.93
C ASP A 46 -10.23 4.58 -4.97
N GLN A 47 -9.73 3.45 -5.47
CA GLN A 47 -10.40 2.61 -6.46
C GLN A 47 -11.27 1.51 -5.84
N GLY A 48 -11.30 1.39 -4.51
CA GLY A 48 -12.04 0.34 -3.81
C GLY A 48 -11.55 -1.08 -4.11
N TYR A 49 -10.25 -1.26 -4.37
CA TYR A 49 -9.67 -2.54 -4.81
C TYR A 49 -10.00 -3.70 -3.86
N PHE A 50 -9.71 -3.53 -2.56
CA PHE A 50 -10.00 -4.57 -1.56
C PHE A 50 -11.50 -4.71 -1.28
N GLN A 51 -12.26 -3.62 -1.40
CA GLN A 51 -13.71 -3.63 -1.24
C GLN A 51 -14.39 -4.50 -2.30
N GLN A 52 -13.97 -4.35 -3.57
CA GLN A 52 -14.47 -5.15 -4.68
C GLN A 52 -14.18 -6.64 -4.46
N GLU A 53 -12.97 -6.99 -4.02
CA GLU A 53 -12.61 -8.38 -3.73
C GLU A 53 -13.41 -8.96 -2.56
N ILE A 54 -13.65 -8.18 -1.50
CA ILE A 54 -14.52 -8.59 -0.38
C ILE A 54 -15.93 -8.87 -0.90
N TYR A 55 -16.54 -7.96 -1.65
CA TYR A 55 -17.90 -8.17 -2.18
C TYR A 55 -17.98 -9.32 -3.17
N ARG A 56 -16.94 -9.54 -3.99
CA ARG A 56 -16.87 -10.70 -4.87
C ARG A 56 -16.90 -12.01 -4.06
N ARG A 57 -16.15 -12.10 -2.97
CA ARG A 57 -16.14 -13.28 -2.09
C ARG A 57 -17.45 -13.47 -1.33
N VAL A 58 -18.03 -12.39 -0.81
CA VAL A 58 -19.35 -12.46 -0.16
C VAL A 58 -20.41 -12.90 -1.16
N GLY A 59 -20.42 -12.33 -2.37
CA GLY A 59 -21.34 -12.72 -3.44
C GLY A 59 -21.21 -14.19 -3.86
N ALA A 60 -19.98 -14.71 -3.96
CA ALA A 60 -19.74 -16.12 -4.19
C ALA A 60 -20.29 -17.00 -3.06
N GLY A 61 -20.08 -16.61 -1.79
CA GLY A 61 -20.64 -17.31 -0.64
C GLY A 61 -22.17 -17.34 -0.63
N LEU A 62 -22.81 -16.23 -1.00
CA LEU A 62 -24.27 -16.17 -1.14
C LEU A 62 -24.78 -17.08 -2.28
N ALA A 63 -24.05 -17.15 -3.40
CA ALA A 63 -24.37 -18.05 -4.51
C ALA A 63 -24.23 -19.54 -4.12
N GLU A 64 -23.39 -19.85 -3.14
CA GLU A 64 -23.26 -21.17 -2.52
C GLU A 64 -24.33 -21.45 -1.43
N ASN A 65 -25.37 -20.62 -1.33
CA ASN A 65 -26.45 -20.69 -0.32
C ASN A 65 -26.00 -20.49 1.13
N LEU A 66 -24.85 -19.83 1.37
CA LEU A 66 -24.50 -19.39 2.72
C LEU A 66 -25.42 -18.24 3.14
N SER A 67 -25.71 -18.15 4.44
CA SER A 67 -26.30 -16.94 5.01
C SER A 67 -25.31 -15.77 4.91
N LEU A 68 -25.84 -14.55 4.98
CA LEU A 68 -25.01 -13.34 4.96
C LEU A 68 -23.94 -13.36 6.08
N SER A 69 -24.32 -13.81 7.28
CA SER A 69 -23.42 -13.92 8.43
C SER A 69 -22.27 -14.89 8.18
N GLU A 70 -22.55 -16.04 7.58
CA GLU A 70 -21.56 -17.05 7.24
C GLU A 70 -20.63 -16.59 6.10
N ALA A 71 -21.17 -15.89 5.10
CA ALA A 71 -20.38 -15.34 4.01
C ALA A 71 -19.37 -14.28 4.53
N TRP A 72 -19.80 -13.41 5.44
CA TRP A 72 -18.93 -12.41 6.07
C TRP A 72 -17.91 -13.03 7.03
N SER A 73 -18.29 -14.05 7.80
CA SER A 73 -17.37 -14.71 8.74
C SER A 73 -16.21 -15.44 8.04
N LYS A 74 -16.40 -15.82 6.76
CA LYS A 74 -15.36 -16.42 5.91
C LYS A 74 -14.36 -15.41 5.34
N ILE A 75 -14.59 -14.10 5.47
CA ILE A 75 -13.65 -13.09 4.95
C ILE A 75 -12.38 -13.07 5.81
N PRO A 76 -11.17 -13.22 5.22
CA PRO A 76 -9.94 -13.21 5.99
C PRO A 76 -9.71 -11.87 6.68
N LYS A 77 -9.34 -11.90 7.96
CA LYS A 77 -9.02 -10.70 8.74
C LYS A 77 -7.94 -9.83 8.09
N LYS A 78 -6.94 -10.44 7.44
CA LYS A 78 -5.88 -9.74 6.69
C LYS A 78 -6.46 -8.89 5.55
N LEU A 79 -7.44 -9.42 4.81
CA LEU A 79 -8.09 -8.70 3.73
C LEU A 79 -8.96 -7.55 4.27
N ALA A 80 -9.71 -7.79 5.35
CA ALA A 80 -10.47 -6.75 6.03
C ALA A 80 -9.55 -5.64 6.57
N PHE A 81 -8.37 -6.00 7.08
CA PHE A 81 -7.36 -5.05 7.52
C PHE A 81 -6.86 -4.17 6.37
N TYR A 82 -6.60 -4.73 5.18
CA TYR A 82 -6.22 -3.90 4.02
C TYR A 82 -7.34 -2.96 3.54
N TYR A 83 -8.60 -3.27 3.81
CA TYR A 83 -9.74 -2.39 3.55
C TYR A 83 -9.97 -1.36 4.68
N TYR A 84 -9.06 -1.18 5.62
CA TYR A 84 -9.20 -0.14 6.64
C TYR A 84 -8.55 1.18 6.20
N ILE A 85 -9.27 2.31 6.32
CA ILE A 85 -8.78 3.64 5.88
C ILE A 85 -7.51 4.08 6.62
N GLY A 86 -7.33 3.66 7.87
CA GLY A 86 -6.11 3.98 8.62
C GLY A 86 -4.87 3.47 7.90
N ASN A 87 -4.94 2.31 7.23
CA ASN A 87 -3.80 1.76 6.51
C ASN A 87 -3.47 2.48 5.19
N ASN A 88 -4.23 3.52 4.82
CA ASN A 88 -3.92 4.34 3.66
C ASN A 88 -2.76 5.31 3.98
N PRO A 89 -1.61 5.22 3.27
CA PRO A 89 -0.43 6.03 3.56
C PRO A 89 -0.64 7.54 3.33
N ALA A 90 -1.73 7.94 2.67
CA ALA A 90 -2.07 9.35 2.44
C ALA A 90 -2.90 9.99 3.57
N LYS A 91 -2.94 9.37 4.76
CA LYS A 91 -3.69 9.87 5.92
C LYS A 91 -2.86 10.42 7.07
N GLY A 92 -1.53 10.28 7.06
CA GLY A 92 -0.65 10.85 8.08
C GLY A 92 -0.49 12.36 7.97
N GLY A 93 -0.33 13.04 9.11
CA GLY A 93 0.06 14.45 9.19
C GLY A 93 1.58 14.67 9.15
N TYR A 94 2.02 15.85 8.69
CA TYR A 94 3.45 16.20 8.59
C TYR A 94 4.21 16.14 9.93
N SER A 95 3.52 16.38 11.05
CA SER A 95 4.06 16.34 12.41
C SER A 95 3.70 15.08 13.19
N GLU A 96 2.97 14.14 12.60
CA GLU A 96 2.63 12.88 13.25
C GLU A 96 3.79 11.89 13.06
N GLN A 97 4.51 11.61 14.14
CA GLN A 97 5.40 10.46 14.18
C GLN A 97 4.55 9.20 14.30
N ALA A 98 4.80 8.23 13.42
CA ALA A 98 4.02 7.00 13.31
C ALA A 98 4.01 6.20 14.64
N GLN A 99 2.90 6.24 15.37
CA GLN A 99 2.61 5.30 16.46
C GLN A 99 1.53 4.31 16.01
N TRP A 100 1.94 3.39 15.13
CA TRP A 100 1.11 2.22 14.78
C TRP A 100 0.97 1.21 15.93
N ILE A 101 1.83 1.31 16.96
CA ILE A 101 1.88 0.37 18.09
C ILE A 101 0.84 0.70 19.19
N MET A 102 0.25 1.90 19.22
CA MET A 102 -0.64 2.30 20.33
C MET A 102 -2.09 1.78 20.25
N TRP A 103 -2.46 1.02 19.21
CA TRP A 103 -3.82 0.51 19.03
C TRP A 103 -3.89 -1.03 19.00
N MET A 104 -2.82 -1.72 19.39
CA MET A 104 -2.75 -3.19 19.46
C MET A 104 -2.54 -3.74 20.88
N GLU A 105 -2.75 -2.93 21.92
CA GLU A 105 -2.93 -3.35 23.32
C GLU A 105 -4.35 -3.02 23.77
#